data_AF-A0A8H7H0R7-F1
#
_entry.id   AF-A0A8H7H0R7-F1
#
_cell.length_a   1.000
_cell.length_b   1.000
_cell.length_c   1.000
_cell.angle_alpha   90.00
_cell.angle_beta   90.00
_cell.angle_gamma   90.00
#
_symmetry.space_group_name_H-M   'P 1'
#
loop_
_entity.id
_entity.type
_entity.pdbx_description
1 polymer ?
#
loop_
_entity_poly.entity_id
_entity_poly.type
_entity_poly.pdbx_seq_one_letter_code
_entity_poly.pdbx_strand_id
1 'polypeptide(L)'
;MAMILATYYLPLQYQATKGHSATKSGIDILPFMLACAAAGSGAIINVTGRYWHFLVFSPLVSAVASGLLFGLNDVDISSARLAGFQILLGVGLGGSLQNVIIAIQAEYNHDEKMIPQATSLVTFTQLGGGIIGIAVAGAVFANKLASSLFDIAPNFPPEVAEGVRQSVTIIYTLPPDQQGVVIQAYVRALNYVYLVGVPVVSEQTIKAAIYELNDLCWNRSV
;
A
#
# COMPACT_ATOMS: atom_id res chain seq x y z
N MET A 1 0.88 3.95 5.89
CA MET A 1 -0.32 4.11 5.04
C MET A 1 -0.33 3.08 3.92
N ALA A 2 0.67 3.10 3.04
CA ALA A 2 0.75 2.20 1.89
C ALA A 2 0.74 0.70 2.24
N MET A 3 1.40 0.26 3.33
CA MET A 3 1.35 -1.15 3.76
C MET A 3 -0.07 -1.59 4.14
N ILE A 4 -0.79 -0.79 4.92
CA ILE A 4 -2.14 -1.15 5.37
C ILE A 4 -3.11 -1.22 4.18
N LEU A 5 -2.96 -0.29 3.22
CA LEU A 5 -3.71 -0.32 1.96
C LEU A 5 -3.38 -1.59 1.15
N ALA A 6 -2.09 -1.92 0.99
CA ALA A 6 -1.68 -3.13 0.28
C ALA A 6 -2.24 -4.39 0.97
N THR A 7 -2.14 -4.51 2.29
CA THR A 7 -2.67 -5.67 3.02
C THR A 7 -4.19 -5.81 2.89
N TYR A 8 -4.93 -4.72 2.69
CA TYR A 8 -6.39 -4.75 2.54
C TYR A 8 -6.85 -5.04 1.10
N TYR A 9 -6.30 -4.31 0.12
CA TYR A 9 -6.78 -4.35 -1.27
C TYR A 9 -6.17 -5.46 -2.10
N LEU A 10 -5.00 -5.95 -1.72
CA LEU A 10 -4.27 -6.95 -2.49
C LEU A 10 -4.91 -8.35 -2.38
N PRO A 11 -5.34 -8.84 -1.19
CA PRO A 11 -6.20 -10.02 -1.09
C PRO A 11 -7.52 -9.85 -1.84
N LEU A 12 -8.11 -8.65 -1.79
CA LEU A 12 -9.38 -8.34 -2.44
C LEU A 12 -9.25 -8.47 -3.97
N GLN A 13 -8.10 -8.11 -4.54
CA GLN A 13 -7.80 -8.34 -5.95
C GLN A 13 -7.71 -9.84 -6.31
N TYR A 14 -7.08 -10.67 -5.48
CA TYR A 14 -7.04 -12.12 -5.70
C TYR A 14 -8.43 -12.77 -5.58
N GLN A 15 -9.24 -12.30 -4.63
CA GLN A 15 -10.62 -12.76 -4.48
C GLN A 15 -11.48 -12.33 -5.68
N ALA A 16 -11.29 -11.13 -6.21
CA ALA A 16 -12.03 -10.65 -7.38
C ALA A 16 -11.61 -11.33 -8.68
N THR A 17 -10.30 -11.52 -8.92
CA THR A 17 -9.79 -12.00 -10.22
C THR A 17 -9.73 -13.52 -10.33
N LYS A 18 -9.43 -14.25 -9.25
CA LYS A 18 -9.15 -15.70 -9.29
C LYS A 18 -10.16 -16.56 -8.54
N GLY A 19 -11.18 -15.97 -7.92
CA GLY A 19 -12.14 -16.70 -7.08
C GLY A 19 -11.53 -17.43 -5.92
N HIS A 20 -10.36 -16.98 -5.49
CA HIS A 20 -9.72 -17.52 -4.31
C HIS A 20 -10.55 -17.18 -3.07
N SER A 21 -10.66 -18.13 -2.14
CA SER A 21 -11.29 -17.87 -0.85
C SER A 21 -10.48 -16.83 -0.06
N ALA A 22 -11.09 -16.24 0.97
CA ALA A 22 -10.39 -15.35 1.90
C ALA A 22 -9.12 -16.00 2.48
N THR A 23 -9.17 -17.30 2.78
CA THR A 23 -8.01 -18.07 3.26
C THR A 23 -6.91 -18.17 2.20
N LYS A 24 -7.26 -18.52 0.96
CA LYS A 24 -6.27 -18.72 -0.11
C LYS A 24 -5.63 -17.41 -0.56
N SER A 25 -6.42 -16.34 -0.68
CA SER A 25 -5.90 -14.99 -0.94
C SER A 25 -5.01 -14.47 0.20
N GLY A 26 -5.26 -14.86 1.45
CA GLY A 26 -4.35 -14.63 2.57
C GLY A 26 -3.01 -15.33 2.43
N ILE A 27 -3.00 -16.56 1.88
CA ILE A 27 -1.76 -17.30 1.57
C ILE A 27 -1.03 -16.62 0.40
N ASP A 28 -1.77 -16.13 -0.62
CA ASP A 28 -1.18 -15.48 -1.79
C ASP A 28 -0.49 -14.13 -1.47
N ILE A 29 -0.77 -13.51 -0.32
CA ILE A 29 -0.06 -12.30 0.14
C ILE A 29 1.16 -12.60 1.04
N LEU A 30 1.46 -13.87 1.32
CA LEU A 30 2.67 -14.23 2.08
C LEU A 30 3.96 -13.72 1.46
N PRO A 31 4.18 -13.77 0.13
CA PRO A 31 5.39 -13.21 -0.47
C PRO A 31 5.58 -11.72 -0.16
N PHE A 32 4.49 -10.95 -0.12
CA PHE A 32 4.51 -9.54 0.28
C PHE A 32 4.92 -9.38 1.75
N MET A 33 4.31 -10.14 2.66
CA MET A 33 4.62 -10.06 4.09
C MET A 33 6.07 -10.49 4.40
N LEU A 34 6.53 -11.56 3.76
CA LEU A 34 7.91 -12.03 3.88
C LEU A 34 8.90 -11.00 3.32
N ALA A 35 8.59 -10.39 2.17
CA ALA A 35 9.42 -9.33 1.60
C ALA A 35 9.50 -8.08 2.49
N CYS A 36 8.39 -7.71 3.14
CA CYS A 36 8.38 -6.64 4.15
C CYS A 36 9.33 -6.96 5.31
N ALA A 37 9.28 -8.18 5.85
CA ALA A 37 10.16 -8.59 6.95
C ALA A 37 11.62 -8.74 6.51
N ALA A 38 11.85 -9.27 5.32
CA ALA A 38 13.17 -9.54 4.75
C ALA A 38 13.87 -8.29 4.18
N ALA A 39 13.18 -7.14 4.13
CA ALA A 39 13.78 -5.87 3.69
C ALA A 39 15.06 -5.52 4.47
N GLY A 40 15.21 -6.05 5.69
CA GLY A 40 16.49 -6.06 6.41
C GLY A 40 17.03 -4.67 6.78
N SER A 41 16.24 -3.61 6.57
CA SER A 41 16.65 -2.23 6.78
C SER A 41 17.14 -2.01 8.20
N GLY A 42 16.46 -2.57 9.21
CA GLY A 42 16.88 -2.47 10.61
C GLY A 42 18.25 -3.09 10.90
N ALA A 43 18.58 -4.22 10.27
CA ALA A 43 19.87 -4.90 10.43
C ALA A 43 20.99 -4.14 9.68
N ILE A 44 20.70 -3.69 8.44
CA ILE A 44 21.65 -2.92 7.64
C ILE A 44 21.94 -1.57 8.30
N ILE A 45 20.93 -0.90 8.86
CA ILE A 45 21.10 0.36 9.60
C ILE A 45 21.89 0.14 10.89
N ASN A 46 21.66 -0.98 11.61
CA ASN A 46 22.47 -1.33 12.79
C ASN A 46 23.97 -1.43 12.46
N VAL A 47 24.31 -2.00 11.30
CA VAL A 47 25.71 -2.19 10.88
C VAL A 47 26.30 -0.92 10.25
N THR A 48 25.52 -0.20 9.45
CA THR A 48 26.01 0.96 8.66
C THR A 48 25.86 2.30 9.39
N GLY A 49 25.01 2.39 10.40
CA GLY A 49 24.68 3.62 11.12
C GLY A 49 23.96 4.69 10.28
N ARG A 50 23.67 4.43 9.00
CA ARG A 50 23.18 5.43 8.03
C ARG A 50 21.77 5.09 7.56
N TYR A 51 20.77 5.57 8.30
CA TYR A 51 19.34 5.39 7.96
C TYR A 51 18.88 6.25 6.77
N TRP A 52 19.64 7.29 6.44
CA TRP A 52 19.32 8.29 5.42
C TRP A 52 19.01 7.70 4.03
N HIS A 53 19.90 6.86 3.49
CA HIS A 53 19.75 6.29 2.15
C HIS A 53 18.45 5.49 2.00
N PHE A 54 18.05 4.77 3.05
CA PHE A 54 16.82 4.00 3.02
C PHE A 54 15.57 4.87 3.10
N LEU A 55 15.62 6.05 3.74
CA LEU A 55 14.49 6.98 3.76
C LEU A 55 14.17 7.55 2.37
N VAL A 56 15.18 7.68 1.49
CA VAL A 56 14.99 8.16 0.12
C VAL A 56 14.71 7.02 -0.87
N PHE A 57 15.44 5.90 -0.76
CA PHE A 57 15.36 4.82 -1.74
C PHE A 57 14.09 3.98 -1.61
N SER A 58 13.65 3.73 -0.36
CA SER A 58 12.46 2.91 -0.08
C SER A 58 11.17 3.47 -0.71
N PRO A 59 10.83 4.77 -0.57
CA PRO A 59 9.65 5.32 -1.21
C PRO A 59 9.76 5.33 -2.75
N LEU A 60 10.95 5.55 -3.32
CA LEU A 60 11.12 5.44 -4.78
C LEU A 60 10.82 4.02 -5.29
N VAL A 61 11.32 2.99 -4.61
CA VAL A 61 11.04 1.58 -4.94
C VAL A 61 9.55 1.28 -4.80
N SER A 62 8.91 1.75 -3.72
CA SER A 62 7.46 1.58 -3.53
C SER A 62 6.62 2.31 -4.58
N ALA A 63 7.04 3.48 -5.04
CA ALA A 63 6.36 4.22 -6.11
C ALA A 63 6.45 3.48 -7.45
N VAL A 64 7.64 2.98 -7.80
CA VAL A 64 7.84 2.15 -9.00
C VAL A 64 7.02 0.85 -8.91
N ALA A 65 7.02 0.17 -7.77
CA ALA A 65 6.22 -1.03 -7.56
C ALA A 65 4.71 -0.77 -7.68
N SER A 66 4.24 0.37 -7.16
CA SER A 66 2.83 0.77 -7.25
C SER A 66 2.43 1.14 -8.70
N GLY A 67 3.32 1.80 -9.45
CA GLY A 67 3.12 2.07 -10.88
C GLY A 67 3.10 0.81 -11.73
N LEU A 68 3.96 -0.16 -11.41
CA LEU A 68 3.97 -1.47 -12.06
C LEU A 68 2.69 -2.27 -11.78
N LEU A 69 2.14 -2.18 -10.55
CA LEU A 69 0.83 -2.76 -10.22
C LEU A 69 -0.31 -2.06 -10.95
N PHE A 70 -0.26 -0.72 -11.09
CA PHE A 70 -1.27 0.05 -11.83
C PHE A 70 -1.30 -0.28 -13.33
N GLY A 71 -0.16 -0.62 -13.93
CA GLY A 71 -0.06 -1.02 -15.33
C GLY A 71 -0.73 -2.37 -15.66
N LEU A 72 -1.23 -3.09 -14.66
CA LEU A 72 -1.88 -4.39 -14.82
C LEU A 72 -3.40 -4.21 -14.99
N ASN A 73 -3.82 -3.98 -16.23
CA ASN A 73 -5.25 -3.94 -16.60
C ASN A 73 -5.80 -5.30 -17.07
N ASP A 74 -4.97 -6.33 -17.17
CA ASP A 74 -5.40 -7.65 -17.65
C ASP A 74 -6.04 -8.48 -16.54
N VAL A 75 -7.18 -9.10 -16.84
CA VAL A 75 -7.86 -10.06 -15.96
C VAL A 75 -7.05 -11.37 -15.84
N ASP A 76 -6.21 -11.68 -16.84
CA ASP A 76 -5.40 -12.90 -16.96
C ASP A 76 -3.95 -12.74 -16.47
N ILE A 77 -3.73 -12.16 -15.29
CA ILE A 77 -2.39 -12.03 -14.74
C ILE A 77 -1.89 -13.37 -14.18
N SER A 78 -0.72 -13.80 -14.64
CA SER A 78 0.01 -14.92 -14.05
C SER A 78 0.33 -14.65 -12.57
N SER A 79 0.01 -15.60 -11.69
CA SER A 79 0.24 -15.48 -10.25
C SER A 79 1.70 -15.16 -9.90
N ALA A 80 2.65 -15.64 -10.71
CA ALA A 80 4.07 -15.38 -10.53
C ALA A 80 4.44 -13.90 -10.76
N ARG A 81 3.78 -13.23 -11.71
CA ARG A 81 4.03 -11.82 -11.98
C ARG A 81 3.51 -10.94 -10.84
N LEU A 82 2.33 -11.27 -10.32
CA LEU A 82 1.75 -10.58 -9.17
C LEU A 82 2.60 -10.79 -7.90
N ALA A 83 3.12 -12.01 -7.70
CA ALA A 83 4.09 -12.30 -6.63
C ALA A 83 5.39 -11.50 -6.75
N GLY A 84 5.92 -11.32 -7.96
CA GLY A 84 7.10 -10.49 -8.20
C GLY A 84 6.88 -9.02 -7.81
N PHE A 85 5.73 -8.44 -8.17
CA PHE A 85 5.41 -7.06 -7.80
C PHE A 85 5.10 -6.90 -6.31
N GLN A 86 4.45 -7.89 -5.69
CA GLN A 86 4.29 -7.96 -4.24
C GLN A 86 5.62 -7.95 -3.51
N ILE A 87 6.61 -8.71 -3.98
CA ILE A 87 7.95 -8.73 -3.36
C ILE A 87 8.60 -7.35 -3.49
N LEU A 88 8.56 -6.73 -4.68
CA LEU A 88 9.13 -5.40 -4.90
C LEU A 88 8.46 -4.34 -4.01
N LEU A 89 7.13 -4.39 -3.92
CA LEU A 89 6.35 -3.51 -3.05
C LEU A 89 6.69 -3.76 -1.56
N GLY A 90 6.80 -5.02 -1.17
CA GLY A 90 7.13 -5.44 0.19
C GLY A 90 8.52 -4.98 0.61
N VAL A 91 9.53 -5.11 -0.24
CA VAL A 91 10.88 -4.62 0.05
C VAL A 91 10.90 -3.10 0.26
N GLY A 92 10.23 -2.33 -0.60
CA GLY A 92 10.16 -0.87 -0.44
C GLY A 92 9.39 -0.44 0.82
N LEU A 93 8.28 -1.10 1.13
CA LEU A 93 7.47 -0.76 2.31
C LEU A 93 8.09 -1.24 3.61
N GLY A 94 8.65 -2.46 3.64
CA GLY A 94 9.36 -2.99 4.80
C GLY A 94 10.58 -2.14 5.16
N GLY A 95 11.28 -1.64 4.14
CA GLY A 95 12.45 -0.78 4.31
C GLY A 95 12.16 0.54 5.02
N SER A 96 10.95 1.08 4.88
CA SER A 96 10.60 2.43 5.36
C SER A 96 9.93 2.47 6.75
N LEU A 97 9.25 1.39 7.17
CA LEU A 97 8.45 1.37 8.40
C LEU A 97 9.26 1.60 9.67
N GLN A 98 10.40 0.92 9.81
CA GLN A 98 11.22 0.99 11.02
C GLN A 98 12.10 2.26 11.06
N ASN A 99 12.45 2.80 9.89
CA ASN A 99 13.47 3.83 9.79
C ASN A 99 13.03 5.19 10.33
N VAL A 100 11.73 5.52 10.23
CA VAL A 100 11.20 6.77 10.78
C VAL A 100 11.29 6.78 12.30
N ILE A 101 11.03 5.62 12.93
CA ILE A 101 11.17 5.46 14.38
C ILE A 101 12.65 5.51 14.78
N ILE A 102 13.53 4.84 14.03
CA ILE A 102 14.97 4.88 14.32
C ILE A 102 15.51 6.32 14.17
N ALA A 103 15.06 7.07 13.16
CA ALA A 103 15.49 8.45 12.93
C ALA A 103 15.08 9.38 14.07
N ILE A 104 13.83 9.30 14.56
CA ILE A 104 13.39 10.14 15.68
C ILE A 104 14.10 9.76 16.98
N GLN A 105 14.38 8.47 17.19
CA GLN A 105 15.13 8.00 18.34
C GLN A 105 16.59 8.47 18.30
N ALA A 106 17.21 8.51 17.12
CA ALA A 106 18.56 9.01 16.91
C ALA A 106 18.68 10.52 17.17
N GLU A 107 17.70 11.31 16.73
CA GLU A 107 17.65 12.77 16.96
C GLU A 107 17.60 13.13 18.46
N TYR A 108 16.78 12.39 19.23
CA TYR A 108 16.65 12.61 20.67
C TYR A 108 17.61 11.78 21.52
N ASN A 109 18.69 11.23 20.94
CA ASN A 109 19.68 10.47 21.70
C ASN A 109 20.38 11.32 22.79
N HIS A 110 20.34 12.65 22.66
CA HIS A 110 20.84 13.58 23.68
C HIS A 110 19.85 13.82 24.86
N ASP A 111 18.58 13.44 24.72
CA ASP A 111 17.56 13.53 25.77
C ASP A 111 16.68 12.28 25.79
N GLU A 112 17.17 11.26 26.51
CA GLU A 112 16.51 9.95 26.64
C GLU A 112 15.06 10.03 27.16
N LYS A 113 14.70 11.09 27.89
CA LYS A 113 13.34 11.27 28.42
C LYS A 113 12.35 11.67 27.33
N MET A 114 12.83 12.31 26.26
CA MET A 114 12.00 12.69 25.12
C MET A 114 11.82 11.56 24.10
N ILE A 115 12.70 10.55 24.09
CA ILE A 115 12.63 9.40 23.16
C ILE A 115 11.27 8.69 23.18
N PRO A 116 10.69 8.33 24.35
CA PRO A 116 9.37 7.67 24.40
C PRO A 116 8.24 8.59 23.93
N GLN A 117 8.31 9.89 24.24
CA GLN A 117 7.29 10.87 23.85
C GLN A 117 7.27 11.04 22.34
N ALA A 118 8.44 11.25 21.73
CA ALA A 118 8.58 11.42 20.29
C ALA A 118 8.18 10.14 19.53
N THR A 119 8.61 8.96 20.01
CA THR A 119 8.21 7.67 19.43
C THR A 119 6.70 7.46 19.47
N SER A 120 6.06 7.82 20.60
CA SER A 120 4.61 7.70 20.76
C SER A 120 3.86 8.62 19.80
N LEU A 121 4.33 9.84 19.60
CA LEU A 121 3.73 10.79 18.65
C LEU A 121 3.83 10.28 17.21
N VAL A 122 5.01 9.80 16.80
CA VAL A 122 5.21 9.22 15.47
C VAL A 122 4.28 8.03 15.25
N THR A 123 4.21 7.12 16.22
CA THR A 123 3.33 5.94 16.16
C THR A 123 1.86 6.35 16.07
N PHE A 124 1.44 7.35 16.86
CA PHE A 124 0.08 7.89 16.83
C PHE A 124 -0.27 8.45 15.45
N THR A 125 0.60 9.28 14.86
CA THR A 125 0.39 9.83 13.51
C THR A 125 0.37 8.73 12.45
N GLN A 126 1.21 7.70 12.59
CA GLN A 126 1.26 6.57 11.66
C GLN A 126 -0.01 5.71 11.68
N LEU A 127 -0.57 5.46 12.87
CA LEU A 127 -1.84 4.75 13.02
C LEU A 127 -3.02 5.62 12.58
N GLY A 128 -3.07 6.88 13.03
CA GLY A 128 -4.13 7.83 12.71
C GLY A 128 -4.24 8.09 11.21
N GLY A 129 -3.13 8.41 10.54
CA GLY A 129 -3.13 8.55 9.09
C GLY A 129 -3.43 7.22 8.37
N GLY A 130 -3.20 6.07 9.02
CA GLY A 130 -3.48 4.74 8.47
C GLY A 130 -4.98 4.53 8.33
N ILE A 131 -5.69 4.86 9.41
CA ILE A 131 -7.15 4.82 9.48
C ILE A 131 -7.75 5.79 8.45
N ILE A 132 -7.27 7.04 8.42
CA ILE A 132 -7.74 8.05 7.45
C ILE A 132 -7.46 7.59 6.01
N GLY A 133 -6.27 7.05 5.75
CA GLY A 133 -5.87 6.56 4.44
C GLY A 133 -6.76 5.42 3.93
N ILE A 134 -7.09 4.45 4.80
CA ILE A 134 -8.04 3.39 4.45
C ILE A 134 -9.43 3.96 4.17
N ALA A 135 -9.91 4.90 5.00
CA ALA A 135 -11.23 5.50 4.81
C ALA A 135 -11.33 6.24 3.46
N VAL A 136 -10.31 7.01 3.08
CA VAL A 136 -10.25 7.69 1.78
C VAL A 136 -10.17 6.67 0.65
N ALA A 137 -9.31 5.66 0.76
CA ALA A 137 -9.20 4.61 -0.24
C ALA A 137 -10.52 3.84 -0.43
N GLY A 138 -11.22 3.55 0.67
CA GLY A 138 -12.52 2.87 0.66
C GLY A 138 -13.60 3.72 0.01
N ALA A 139 -13.62 5.02 0.29
CA ALA A 139 -14.51 5.96 -0.38
C ALA A 139 -14.22 6.05 -1.88
N VAL A 140 -12.95 6.14 -2.29
CA VAL A 140 -12.56 6.14 -3.71
C VAL A 140 -12.97 4.83 -4.38
N PHE A 141 -12.69 3.69 -3.74
CA PHE A 141 -13.07 2.37 -4.23
C PHE A 141 -14.57 2.26 -4.44
N ALA A 142 -15.39 2.62 -3.45
CA ALA A 142 -16.84 2.52 -3.51
C ALA A 142 -17.47 3.42 -4.58
N ASN A 143 -16.90 4.62 -4.79
CA ASN A 143 -17.35 5.55 -5.84
C ASN A 143 -16.92 5.07 -7.23
N LYS A 144 -15.68 4.59 -7.38
CA LYS A 144 -15.15 4.10 -8.66
C LYS A 144 -15.76 2.77 -9.08
N LEU A 145 -16.08 1.89 -8.12
CA LEU A 145 -16.80 0.65 -8.39
C LEU A 145 -18.21 0.94 -8.90
N ALA A 146 -18.94 1.85 -8.25
CA ALA A 146 -20.25 2.28 -8.73
C ALA A 146 -20.17 2.87 -10.15
N SER A 147 -19.26 3.82 -10.39
CA SER A 147 -19.05 4.40 -11.72
C SER A 147 -18.69 3.35 -12.78
N SER A 148 -17.80 2.42 -12.45
CA SER A 148 -17.37 1.38 -13.39
C SER A 148 -18.49 0.38 -13.69
N LEU A 149 -19.35 0.06 -12.72
CA LEU A 149 -20.54 -0.77 -12.94
C LEU A 149 -21.55 -0.07 -13.85
N PHE A 150 -21.79 1.24 -13.66
CA PHE A 150 -22.66 2.01 -14.56
C PHE A 150 -22.12 2.07 -16.00
N ASP A 151 -20.81 2.24 -16.17
CA ASP A 151 -20.18 2.34 -17.49
C ASP A 151 -20.19 1.00 -18.24
N ILE A 152 -19.93 -0.11 -17.55
CA ILE A 152 -19.77 -1.43 -18.17
C ILE A 152 -21.10 -2.19 -18.24
N ALA A 153 -22.03 -1.93 -17.30
CA ALA A 153 -23.33 -2.61 -17.21
C ALA A 153 -24.48 -1.64 -16.86
N PRO A 154 -24.93 -0.80 -17.81
CA PRO A 154 -25.98 0.20 -17.55
C PRO A 154 -27.34 -0.39 -17.16
N ASN A 155 -27.59 -1.69 -17.44
CA ASN A 155 -28.84 -2.39 -17.11
C ASN A 155 -28.73 -3.32 -15.89
N PHE A 156 -27.67 -3.20 -15.08
CA PHE A 156 -27.47 -4.08 -13.93
C PHE A 156 -28.48 -3.77 -12.81
N PRO A 157 -29.12 -4.79 -12.19
CA PRO A 157 -30.07 -4.54 -11.11
C PRO A 157 -29.41 -3.83 -9.91
N PRO A 158 -30.04 -2.79 -9.34
CA PRO A 158 -29.44 -2.00 -8.26
C PRO A 158 -29.22 -2.82 -6.96
N GLU A 159 -30.06 -3.82 -6.67
CA GLU A 159 -29.86 -4.72 -5.53
C GLU A 159 -28.59 -5.58 -5.68
N VAL A 160 -28.34 -6.06 -6.90
CA VAL A 160 -27.13 -6.83 -7.20
C VAL A 160 -25.91 -5.92 -7.15
N ALA A 161 -26.01 -4.70 -7.69
CA ALA A 161 -24.93 -3.72 -7.63
C ALA A 161 -24.55 -3.38 -6.18
N GLU A 162 -25.53 -3.25 -5.27
CA GLU A 162 -25.26 -2.99 -3.86
C GLU A 162 -24.65 -4.22 -3.16
N GLY A 163 -25.15 -5.42 -3.44
CA GLY A 163 -24.54 -6.66 -2.93
C GLY A 163 -23.09 -6.81 -3.38
N VAL A 164 -22.83 -6.59 -4.67
CA VAL A 164 -21.49 -6.59 -5.26
C VAL A 164 -20.58 -5.55 -4.58
N ARG A 165 -21.07 -4.41 -4.10
CA ARG A 165 -20.24 -3.44 -3.37
C ARG A 165 -19.88 -3.89 -1.95
N GLN A 166 -20.75 -4.70 -1.32
CA GLN A 166 -20.57 -5.17 0.04
C GLN A 166 -19.70 -6.41 0.14
N SER A 167 -19.73 -7.29 -0.87
CA SER A 167 -18.89 -8.49 -0.87
C SER A 167 -18.42 -8.91 -2.25
N VAL A 168 -17.11 -9.13 -2.35
CA VAL A 168 -16.46 -9.73 -3.53
C VAL A 168 -16.91 -11.18 -3.78
N THR A 169 -17.45 -11.87 -2.77
CA THR A 169 -17.95 -13.25 -2.96
C THR A 169 -19.24 -13.33 -3.76
N ILE A 170 -20.01 -12.23 -3.85
CA ILE A 170 -21.27 -12.17 -4.61
C ILE A 170 -21.00 -12.30 -6.11
N ILE A 171 -19.80 -11.95 -6.57
CA ILE A 171 -19.35 -12.18 -7.96
C ILE A 171 -19.58 -13.64 -8.37
N TYR A 172 -19.26 -14.60 -7.50
CA TYR A 172 -19.35 -16.03 -7.83
C TYR A 172 -20.77 -16.61 -7.70
N THR A 173 -21.71 -15.83 -7.17
CA THR A 173 -23.13 -16.21 -7.12
C THR A 173 -23.91 -15.74 -8.35
N LEU A 174 -23.30 -14.89 -9.19
CA LEU A 174 -23.92 -14.35 -10.39
C LEU A 174 -23.83 -15.31 -11.58
N PRO A 175 -24.72 -15.16 -12.58
CA PRO A 175 -24.61 -15.90 -13.85
C PRO A 175 -23.22 -15.69 -14.48
N PRO A 176 -22.61 -16.72 -15.10
CA PRO A 176 -21.26 -16.65 -15.68
C PRO A 176 -21.04 -15.44 -16.60
N ASP A 177 -22.08 -15.09 -17.35
CA ASP A 177 -22.15 -14.00 -18.32
C ASP A 177 -21.96 -12.61 -17.65
N GLN A 178 -22.31 -12.49 -16.37
CA GLN A 178 -22.21 -11.25 -15.59
C GLN A 178 -20.95 -11.20 -14.70
N GLN A 179 -20.33 -12.34 -14.42
CA GLN A 179 -19.13 -12.39 -13.56
C GLN A 179 -17.98 -11.60 -14.17
N GLY A 180 -17.68 -11.80 -15.45
CA GLY A 180 -16.56 -11.12 -16.11
C GLY A 180 -16.69 -9.59 -16.10
N VAL A 181 -17.91 -9.09 -16.28
CA VAL A 181 -18.24 -7.66 -16.25
C VAL A 181 -17.99 -7.06 -14.86
N VAL A 182 -18.45 -7.75 -13.82
CA VAL A 182 -18.26 -7.30 -12.44
C VAL A 182 -16.78 -7.38 -12.03
N ILE A 183 -16.06 -8.42 -12.45
CA ILE A 183 -14.61 -8.57 -12.20
C ILE A 183 -13.84 -7.41 -12.84
N GLN A 184 -14.16 -7.04 -14.09
CA GLN A 184 -13.53 -5.90 -14.75
C GLN A 184 -13.81 -4.58 -14.02
N ALA A 185 -15.04 -4.35 -13.55
CA ALA A 185 -15.38 -3.18 -12.76
C ALA A 185 -14.57 -3.12 -11.44
N TYR A 186 -14.39 -4.27 -10.79
CA TYR A 186 -13.57 -4.41 -9.59
C TYR A 186 -12.10 -4.09 -9.82
N VAL A 187 -11.49 -4.69 -10.85
CA VAL A 187 -10.08 -4.44 -11.20
C VAL A 187 -9.87 -2.97 -11.53
N ARG A 188 -10.80 -2.36 -12.28
CA ARG A 188 -10.72 -0.94 -12.62
C ARG A 188 -10.80 -0.05 -11.38
N ALA A 189 -11.73 -0.34 -10.46
CA ALA A 189 -11.85 0.38 -9.21
C ALA A 189 -10.59 0.22 -8.31
N LEU A 190 -10.04 -0.98 -8.23
CA LEU A 190 -8.81 -1.28 -7.50
C LEU A 190 -7.60 -0.52 -8.07
N ASN A 191 -7.49 -0.39 -9.39
CA ASN A 191 -6.40 0.37 -10.02
C ASN A 191 -6.41 1.84 -9.59
N TYR A 192 -7.58 2.46 -9.44
CA TYR A 192 -7.66 3.81 -8.89
C TYR A 192 -7.22 3.89 -7.42
N VAL A 193 -7.47 2.86 -6.61
CA VAL A 193 -7.01 2.80 -5.21
C VAL A 193 -5.48 2.71 -5.14
N TYR A 194 -4.86 1.90 -5.99
CA TYR A 194 -3.40 1.84 -6.07
C TYR A 194 -2.80 3.19 -6.52
N LEU A 195 -3.49 3.92 -7.39
CA LEU A 195 -3.08 5.24 -7.84
C LEU A 195 -3.20 6.30 -6.73
N VAL A 196 -4.17 6.20 -5.83
CA VAL A 196 -4.24 7.03 -4.60
C VAL A 196 -3.07 6.75 -3.65
N GLY A 197 -2.47 5.55 -3.71
CA GLY A 197 -1.25 5.23 -2.98
C GLY A 197 -0.03 6.04 -3.44
N VAL A 198 0.08 6.37 -4.72
CA VAL A 198 1.24 7.06 -5.33
C VAL A 198 1.52 8.46 -4.75
N PRO A 199 0.56 9.39 -4.62
CA PRO A 199 0.82 10.72 -4.05
C PRO A 199 1.29 10.65 -2.58
N VAL A 200 0.85 9.66 -1.81
CA VAL A 200 1.28 9.48 -0.40
C VAL A 200 2.77 9.11 -0.32
N VAL A 201 3.29 8.38 -1.30
CA VAL A 201 4.71 8.01 -1.38
C VAL A 201 5.59 9.22 -1.78
N SER A 202 5.03 10.12 -2.60
CA SER A 202 5.72 11.36 -2.99
C SER A 202 5.91 12.32 -1.81
N GLU A 203 4.93 12.40 -0.90
CA GLU A 203 5.03 13.24 0.32
C GLU A 203 6.21 12.79 1.22
N GLN A 204 6.41 11.47 1.36
CA GLN A 204 7.51 10.95 2.17
C GLN A 204 8.88 11.28 1.57
N THR A 205 8.98 11.24 0.24
CA THR A 205 10.23 11.57 -0.46
C THR A 205 10.58 13.05 -0.31
N ILE A 206 9.56 13.93 -0.34
CA ILE A 206 9.74 15.37 -0.10
C ILE A 206 10.15 15.65 1.34
N LYS A 207 9.48 15.03 2.33
CA LYS A 207 9.83 15.18 3.75
C LYS A 207 11.24 14.69 4.06
N ALA A 208 11.64 13.56 3.46
CA ALA A 208 13.01 13.10 3.54
C ALA A 208 13.92 14.20 2.97
N ALA A 209 13.78 14.59 1.70
CA ALA A 209 14.67 15.55 1.04
C ALA A 209 14.81 16.88 1.81
N ILE A 210 13.74 17.38 2.44
CA ILE A 210 13.79 18.57 3.31
C ILE A 210 14.68 18.34 4.54
N TYR A 211 14.62 17.15 5.15
CA TYR A 211 15.47 16.78 6.28
C TYR A 211 16.96 16.75 5.89
N GLU A 212 17.30 16.21 4.71
CA GLU A 212 18.69 16.22 4.20
C GLU A 212 19.20 17.63 4.01
N LEU A 213 18.38 18.49 3.40
CA LEU A 213 18.74 19.88 3.15
C LEU A 213 18.97 20.62 4.47
N ASN A 214 18.17 20.33 5.49
CA ASN A 214 18.30 20.96 6.80
C ASN A 214 19.55 20.45 7.55
N ASP A 215 19.83 19.15 7.52
CA ASP A 215 21.00 18.53 8.16
C ASP A 215 22.32 18.98 7.47
N LEU A 216 22.33 19.04 6.14
CA LEU A 216 23.47 19.57 5.36
C LEU A 216 23.69 21.07 5.58
N CYS A 217 22.64 21.85 5.85
CA CYS A 217 22.77 23.27 6.15
C CYS A 217 23.30 23.49 7.57
N TRP A 218 22.82 22.73 8.56
CA TRP A 218 23.20 22.92 9.96
C TRP A 218 24.63 22.41 10.25
N ASN A 219 25.01 21.27 9.65
CA ASN A 219 26.33 20.66 9.83
C ASN A 219 27.46 21.38 9.04
N ARG A 220 27.11 22.38 8.22
CA ARG A 220 28.07 23.31 7.57
C ARG A 220 28.21 24.65 8.29
N SER A 221 27.36 24.94 9.28
CA SER A 221 27.36 26.20 10.03
C SER A 221 28.06 26.13 11.40
N VAL A 222 28.71 25.00 11.72
CA VAL A 222 29.57 24.83 12.90
C VAL A 222 31.00 24.55 12.47
#